data_AF-A0A7G8ZKQ5-F1
#
_entry.id   AF-A0A7G8ZKQ5-F1
#
_cell.length_a   1.000
_cell.length_b   1.000
_cell.length_c   1.000
_cell.angle_alpha   90.00
_cell.angle_beta   90.00
_cell.angle_gamma   90.00
#
_symmetry.space_group_name_H-M   'P 1'
#
loop_
_entity.id
_entity.type
_entity.pdbx_description
1 polymer ?
#
loop_
_entity_poly.entity_id
_entity_poly.type
_entity_poly.pdbx_seq_one_letter_code
_entity_poly.pdbx_strand_id
1 'polypeptide(L)'
;MPLLSALLIALSSYQSAPGAEFAALASELQTEAQARLATAQSYPAQSAPEVSADDALYSGLNAFSTQAMRLSLEMERRNGPEDLRCIYRGMAQDALAHQQALAAAEIRADRIQVFIDLEDLLQHAAEIGPIADQDEIEPFTGVDPGCSRGPLR
;
A
#
# COMPACT_ATOMS: atom_id res chain seq x y z
N MET A 1 2.85 21.27 -55.34
CA MET A 1 3.43 20.17 -54.53
C MET A 1 3.70 20.70 -53.13
N PRO A 2 2.80 20.53 -52.14
CA PRO A 2 3.16 20.74 -50.74
C PRO A 2 3.50 19.41 -50.07
N LEU A 3 4.62 19.41 -49.37
CA LEU A 3 5.13 18.35 -48.52
C LEU A 3 4.21 18.17 -47.29
N LEU A 4 3.62 16.99 -47.16
CA LEU A 4 2.96 16.53 -45.93
C LEU A 4 4.01 15.86 -45.04
N SER A 5 4.55 16.62 -44.08
CA SER A 5 5.33 16.07 -42.98
C SER A 5 4.36 15.56 -41.90
N ALA A 6 4.13 14.24 -41.87
CA ALA A 6 3.39 13.60 -40.79
C ALA A 6 4.30 13.48 -39.55
N LEU A 7 3.97 14.24 -38.51
CA LEU A 7 4.59 14.17 -37.19
C LEU A 7 3.97 12.98 -36.42
N LEU A 8 4.65 11.84 -36.40
CA LEU A 8 4.30 10.71 -35.53
C LEU A 8 4.80 11.00 -34.11
N ILE A 9 3.92 11.52 -33.26
CA ILE A 9 4.16 11.57 -31.82
C ILE A 9 3.96 10.15 -31.30
N ALA A 10 5.06 9.42 -31.11
CA ALA A 10 5.05 8.16 -30.37
C ALA A 10 4.73 8.47 -28.90
N LEU A 11 3.47 8.25 -28.52
CA LEU A 11 3.05 8.18 -27.13
C LEU A 11 3.63 6.88 -26.55
N SER A 12 4.87 6.93 -26.08
CA SER A 12 5.42 5.88 -25.23
C SER A 12 4.64 5.88 -23.93
N SER A 13 3.66 4.98 -23.81
CA SER A 13 3.01 4.68 -22.54
C SER A 13 4.10 4.17 -21.60
N TYR A 14 4.59 5.04 -20.73
CA TYR A 14 5.45 4.66 -19.62
C TYR A 14 4.58 3.80 -18.70
N GLN A 15 4.56 2.49 -18.96
CA GLN A 15 3.95 1.53 -18.04
C GLN A 15 4.85 1.54 -16.82
N SER A 16 4.37 2.15 -15.73
CA SER A 16 5.08 2.08 -14.46
C SER A 16 5.22 0.62 -14.07
N ALA A 17 6.37 0.26 -13.52
CA ALA A 17 6.58 -1.10 -13.07
C ALA A 17 5.71 -1.40 -11.82
N PRO A 18 5.30 -2.67 -11.61
CA PRO A 18 4.33 -3.03 -10.57
C PRO A 18 4.69 -2.58 -9.15
N GLY A 19 5.97 -2.60 -8.80
CA GLY A 19 6.47 -2.14 -7.50
C GLY A 19 6.37 -0.62 -7.34
N ALA A 20 6.68 0.14 -8.38
CA ALA A 20 6.51 1.59 -8.43
C ALA A 20 5.04 2.01 -8.37
N GLU A 21 4.13 1.27 -9.03
CA GLU A 21 2.68 1.48 -8.91
C GLU A 21 2.20 1.27 -7.47
N PHE A 22 2.66 0.19 -6.84
CA PHE A 22 2.34 -0.10 -5.44
C PHE A 22 2.87 0.98 -4.49
N ALA A 23 4.10 1.44 -4.71
CA ALA A 23 4.69 2.52 -3.92
C ALA A 23 3.92 3.84 -4.06
N ALA A 24 3.49 4.18 -5.28
CA ALA A 24 2.68 5.37 -5.54
C ALA A 24 1.34 5.30 -4.80
N LEU A 25 0.64 4.16 -4.87
CA LEU A 25 -0.59 3.94 -4.10
C LEU A 25 -0.34 4.07 -2.60
N ALA A 26 0.76 3.51 -2.10
CA ALA A 26 1.11 3.61 -0.68
C ALA A 26 1.30 5.08 -0.25
N SER A 27 2.01 5.89 -1.04
CA SER A 27 2.20 7.32 -0.76
C SER A 27 0.89 8.13 -0.82
N GLU A 28 0.00 7.81 -1.76
CA GLU A 28 -1.32 8.45 -1.86
C GLU A 28 -2.16 8.16 -0.60
N LEU A 29 -2.23 6.90 -0.19
CA LEU A 29 -2.96 6.50 1.02
C LEU A 29 -2.31 7.04 2.29
N GLN A 30 -0.98 7.15 2.34
CA GLN A 30 -0.26 7.73 3.48
C GLN A 30 -0.66 9.19 3.66
N THR A 31 -0.69 9.95 2.56
CA THR A 31 -1.10 11.36 2.57
C THR A 31 -2.54 11.51 3.07
N GLU A 32 -3.45 10.63 2.63
CA GLU A 32 -4.84 10.60 3.08
C GLU A 32 -4.94 10.25 4.58
N ALA A 33 -4.18 9.25 5.05
CA ALA A 33 -4.13 8.86 6.45
C ALA A 33 -3.63 10.02 7.33
N GLN A 34 -2.58 10.73 6.92
CA GLN A 34 -2.04 11.91 7.59
C GLN A 34 -3.05 13.04 7.70
N ALA A 35 -3.75 13.35 6.62
CA ALA A 35 -4.78 14.38 6.62
C ALA A 35 -5.92 14.03 7.60
N ARG A 36 -6.30 12.76 7.65
CA ARG A 36 -7.34 12.27 8.58
C ARG A 36 -6.86 12.20 10.02
N LEU A 37 -5.60 11.85 10.27
CA LEU A 37 -4.99 11.88 11.59
C LEU A 37 -5.03 13.30 12.16
N ALA A 38 -4.56 14.28 11.39
CA ALA A 38 -4.60 15.69 11.78
C ALA A 38 -6.03 16.16 12.10
N THR A 39 -7.00 15.75 11.26
CA THR A 39 -8.42 16.05 11.48
C THR A 39 -8.93 15.39 12.77
N ALA A 40 -8.67 14.10 12.98
CA ALA A 40 -9.09 13.36 14.16
C ALA A 40 -8.47 13.95 15.45
N GLN A 41 -7.21 14.38 15.39
CA GLN A 41 -6.54 15.07 16.49
C GLN A 41 -7.16 16.42 16.83
N SER A 42 -7.83 17.09 15.88
CA SER A 42 -8.50 18.38 16.14
C SER A 42 -9.88 18.26 16.81
N TYR A 43 -10.48 17.07 16.84
CA TYR A 43 -11.85 16.93 17.33
C TYR A 43 -11.95 17.05 18.86
N PRO A 44 -12.90 17.87 19.38
CA PRO A 44 -13.23 17.93 20.80
C PRO A 44 -14.07 16.73 21.28
N ALA A 45 -14.58 15.90 20.36
CA ALA A 45 -15.46 14.76 20.66
C ALA A 45 -14.68 13.47 20.99
N GLN A 46 -15.26 12.66 21.88
CA GLN A 46 -14.72 11.34 22.24
C GLN A 46 -15.09 10.24 21.22
N SER A 47 -16.13 10.45 20.40
CA SER A 47 -16.59 9.52 19.36
C SER A 47 -15.87 9.75 18.04
N ALA A 48 -15.60 8.68 17.29
CA ALA A 48 -15.13 8.76 15.92
C ALA A 48 -16.32 8.75 14.94
N PRO A 49 -16.28 9.56 13.86
CA PRO A 49 -17.24 9.42 12.77
C PRO A 49 -17.19 8.01 12.16
N GLU A 50 -18.35 7.50 11.74
CA GLU A 50 -18.46 6.24 11.02
C GLU A 50 -17.73 6.33 9.66
N VAL A 51 -17.04 5.26 9.28
CA VAL A 51 -16.39 5.14 7.97
C VAL A 51 -17.25 4.24 7.08
N SER A 52 -17.77 4.81 6.00
CA SER A 52 -18.55 4.06 5.00
C SER A 52 -17.65 3.11 4.19
N ALA A 53 -18.21 2.03 3.66
CA ALA A 53 -17.53 1.15 2.72
C ALA A 53 -17.16 1.86 1.38
N ASP A 54 -17.87 2.93 1.04
CA ASP A 54 -17.58 3.78 -0.13
C ASP A 54 -16.45 4.80 0.15
N ASP A 55 -15.89 4.81 1.35
CA ASP A 55 -14.80 5.70 1.71
C ASP A 55 -13.53 5.40 0.88
N ALA A 56 -12.87 6.46 0.42
CA ALA A 56 -11.70 6.35 -0.44
C ALA A 56 -10.51 5.68 0.24
N LEU A 57 -10.27 5.97 1.53
CA LEU A 57 -9.22 5.30 2.29
C LEU A 57 -9.60 3.83 2.50
N TYR A 58 -10.86 3.55 2.86
CA TYR A 58 -11.35 2.19 3.05
C TYR A 58 -11.16 1.32 1.80
N SER A 59 -11.66 1.76 0.65
CA SER A 59 -11.49 1.05 -0.62
C SER A 59 -10.04 1.00 -1.09
N GLY A 60 -9.28 2.07 -0.84
CA GLY A 60 -7.84 2.16 -1.10
C GLY A 60 -7.02 1.09 -0.38
N LEU A 61 -7.33 0.79 0.89
CA LEU A 61 -6.66 -0.28 1.64
C LEU A 61 -6.91 -1.67 1.06
N ASN A 62 -8.08 -1.91 0.47
CA ASN A 62 -8.36 -3.16 -0.24
C ASN A 62 -7.53 -3.27 -1.54
N ALA A 63 -7.42 -2.17 -2.29
CA ALA A 63 -6.57 -2.11 -3.48
C ALA A 63 -5.10 -2.33 -3.12
N PHE A 64 -4.62 -1.69 -2.05
CA PHE A 64 -3.28 -1.85 -1.52
C PHE A 64 -3.01 -3.31 -1.13
N SER A 65 -3.93 -3.94 -0.38
CA SER A 65 -3.79 -5.35 0.01
C SER A 65 -3.67 -6.28 -1.20
N THR A 66 -4.51 -6.06 -2.21
CA THR A 66 -4.48 -6.82 -3.46
C THR A 66 -3.15 -6.66 -4.20
N GLN A 67 -2.63 -5.43 -4.29
CA GLN A 67 -1.35 -5.17 -4.95
C GLN A 67 -0.16 -5.76 -4.18
N ALA A 68 -0.14 -5.64 -2.86
CA ALA A 68 0.86 -6.26 -2.01
C ALA A 68 0.86 -7.79 -2.20
N MET A 69 -0.30 -8.43 -2.19
CA MET A 69 -0.40 -9.87 -2.46
C MET A 69 0.11 -10.24 -3.86
N ARG A 70 -0.18 -9.41 -4.88
CA ARG A 70 0.36 -9.60 -6.23
C ARG A 70 1.89 -9.58 -6.24
N LEU A 71 2.51 -8.65 -5.52
CA LEU A 71 3.98 -8.59 -5.40
C LEU A 71 4.55 -9.82 -4.66
N SER A 72 3.89 -10.30 -3.61
CA SER A 72 4.28 -11.53 -2.90
C SER A 72 4.30 -12.74 -3.84
N LEU A 73 3.24 -12.92 -4.63
CA LEU A 73 3.11 -14.01 -5.61
C LEU A 73 4.11 -13.88 -6.75
N GLU A 74 4.41 -12.65 -7.17
CA GLU A 74 5.43 -12.38 -8.18
C GLU A 74 6.83 -12.76 -7.70
N MET A 75 7.20 -12.38 -6.46
CA MET A 75 8.44 -12.82 -5.84
C MET A 75 8.52 -14.35 -5.79
N GLU A 76 7.43 -15.03 -5.43
CA GLU A 76 7.36 -16.49 -5.43
C GLU A 76 7.58 -17.09 -6.83
N ARG A 77 6.89 -16.55 -7.84
CA ARG A 77 6.95 -17.04 -9.21
C ARG A 77 8.36 -16.97 -9.81
N ARG A 78 9.15 -15.96 -9.42
CA ARG A 78 10.53 -15.78 -9.90
C ARG A 78 11.59 -16.38 -8.99
N ASN A 79 11.21 -17.17 -7.98
CA ASN A 79 12.11 -17.66 -6.93
C ASN A 79 12.93 -16.52 -6.28
N GLY A 80 12.29 -15.37 -6.11
CA GLY A 80 12.88 -14.22 -5.43
C GLY A 80 13.03 -14.43 -3.92
N PRO A 81 13.65 -13.47 -3.23
CA PRO A 81 13.93 -13.58 -1.80
C PRO A 81 12.70 -13.88 -0.94
N GLU A 82 12.85 -14.81 0.01
CA GLU A 82 11.77 -15.26 0.90
C GLU A 82 11.25 -14.13 1.79
N ASP A 83 12.16 -13.31 2.28
CA ASP A 83 11.86 -12.11 3.07
C ASP A 83 10.86 -11.17 2.36
N LEU A 84 11.09 -10.81 1.09
CA LEU A 84 10.21 -9.94 0.31
C LEU A 84 8.86 -10.59 0.05
N ARG A 85 8.84 -11.91 -0.22
CA ARG A 85 7.57 -12.67 -0.31
C ARG A 85 6.77 -12.50 0.96
N CYS A 86 7.42 -12.61 2.11
CA CYS A 86 6.81 -12.51 3.42
C CYS A 86 6.39 -11.08 3.78
N ILE A 87 7.23 -10.09 3.51
CA ILE A 87 6.95 -8.67 3.73
C ILE A 87 5.70 -8.24 2.97
N TYR A 88 5.62 -8.50 1.66
CA TYR A 88 4.45 -8.12 0.87
C TYR A 88 3.18 -8.85 1.31
N ARG A 89 3.30 -10.11 1.78
CA ARG A 89 2.17 -10.85 2.34
C ARG A 89 1.70 -10.26 3.67
N GLY A 90 2.63 -9.87 4.54
CA GLY A 90 2.34 -9.19 5.80
C GLY A 90 1.62 -7.87 5.56
N MET A 91 2.16 -7.02 4.68
CA MET A 91 1.53 -5.76 4.28
C MET A 91 0.10 -5.95 3.79
N ALA A 92 -0.16 -6.98 2.99
CA ALA A 92 -1.50 -7.29 2.52
C ALA A 92 -2.47 -7.62 3.66
N GLN A 93 -2.01 -8.39 4.66
CA GLN A 93 -2.81 -8.78 5.82
C GLN A 93 -3.04 -7.59 6.76
N ASP A 94 -1.99 -6.82 7.04
CA ASP A 94 -2.03 -5.65 7.91
C ASP A 94 -2.99 -4.58 7.35
N ALA A 95 -2.96 -4.34 6.03
CA ALA A 95 -3.90 -3.40 5.41
C ALA A 95 -5.37 -3.79 5.62
N LEU A 96 -5.70 -5.10 5.53
CA LEU A 96 -7.07 -5.57 5.80
C LEU A 96 -7.41 -5.51 7.29
N ALA A 97 -6.45 -5.80 8.17
CA ALA A 97 -6.63 -5.67 9.61
C ALA A 97 -6.90 -4.21 10.01
N HIS A 98 -6.13 -3.26 9.47
CA HIS A 98 -6.35 -1.84 9.72
C HIS A 98 -7.63 -1.32 9.08
N GLN A 99 -8.02 -1.82 7.90
CA GLN A 99 -9.32 -1.52 7.31
C GLN A 99 -10.48 -1.93 8.24
N GLN A 100 -10.40 -3.14 8.82
CA GLN A 100 -11.40 -3.61 9.79
C GLN A 100 -11.36 -2.79 11.09
N ALA A 101 -10.17 -2.47 11.58
CA ALA A 101 -10.00 -1.62 12.76
C ALA A 101 -10.56 -0.20 12.54
N LEU A 102 -10.41 0.35 11.33
CA LEU A 102 -11.08 1.58 10.93
C LEU A 102 -12.61 1.42 10.99
N ALA A 103 -13.18 0.34 10.47
CA ALA A 103 -14.64 0.18 10.57
C ALA A 103 -15.12 0.05 12.03
N ALA A 104 -14.33 -0.60 12.89
CA ALA A 104 -14.68 -0.90 14.28
C ALA A 104 -14.37 0.20 15.29
N ALA A 105 -13.52 1.18 14.96
CA ALA A 105 -13.12 2.23 15.90
C ALA A 105 -14.27 3.21 16.17
N GLU A 106 -14.95 3.03 17.31
CA GLU A 106 -16.06 3.87 17.77
C GLU A 106 -15.58 5.15 18.50
N ILE A 107 -14.37 5.12 19.06
CA ILE A 107 -13.80 6.23 19.80
C ILE A 107 -12.61 6.87 19.09
N ARG A 108 -12.42 8.16 19.36
CA ARG A 108 -11.37 8.98 18.74
C ARG A 108 -9.96 8.43 19.00
N ALA A 109 -9.70 7.93 20.21
CA ALA A 109 -8.37 7.42 20.57
C ALA A 109 -7.98 6.22 19.69
N ASP A 110 -8.87 5.25 19.56
CA ASP A 110 -8.66 4.07 18.71
C ASP A 110 -8.50 4.48 17.25
N ARG A 111 -9.32 5.43 16.77
CA ARG A 111 -9.21 5.98 15.41
C ARG A 111 -7.83 6.59 15.14
N ILE A 112 -7.33 7.38 16.07
CA ILE A 112 -6.00 8.01 15.99
C ILE A 112 -4.92 6.93 15.92
N GLN A 113 -5.01 5.90 16.77
CA GLN A 113 -4.03 4.81 16.76
C GLN A 113 -4.02 4.08 15.41
N VAL A 114 -5.19 3.76 14.86
CA VAL A 114 -5.28 3.10 13.56
C VAL A 114 -4.67 3.95 12.44
N PHE A 115 -4.84 5.28 12.47
CA PHE A 115 -4.18 6.14 11.48
C PHE A 115 -2.66 6.20 11.64
N ILE A 116 -2.14 6.21 12.88
CA ILE A 116 -0.70 6.13 13.13
C ILE A 116 -0.12 4.82 12.57
N ASP A 117 -0.77 3.69 12.89
CA ASP A 117 -0.31 2.38 12.40
C ASP A 117 -0.37 2.30 10.86
N LEU A 118 -1.39 2.91 10.24
CA LEU A 118 -1.50 3.01 8.78
C LEU A 118 -0.39 3.86 8.16
N GLU A 119 -0.02 4.99 8.77
CA GLU A 119 1.09 5.80 8.28
C GLU A 119 2.39 5.02 8.24
N ASP A 120 2.70 4.27 9.30
CA ASP A 120 3.90 3.44 9.39
C ASP A 120 3.90 2.33 8.33
N LEU A 121 2.78 1.61 8.17
CA LEU A 121 2.62 0.57 7.14
C LEU A 121 2.83 1.15 5.73
N LEU A 122 2.18 2.27 5.42
CA LEU A 122 2.18 2.87 4.09
C LEU A 122 3.51 3.52 3.76
N GLN A 123 4.21 4.09 4.76
CA GLN A 123 5.58 4.55 4.59
C GLN A 123 6.51 3.40 4.18
N HIS A 124 6.52 2.31 4.95
CA HIS A 124 7.36 1.16 4.65
C HIS A 124 7.05 0.56 3.28
N ALA A 125 5.77 0.53 2.91
CA ALA A 125 5.34 0.04 1.61
C ALA A 125 5.82 0.93 0.44
N ALA A 126 5.81 2.25 0.62
CA ALA A 126 6.36 3.18 -0.37
C ALA A 126 7.88 2.99 -0.55
N GLU A 127 8.60 2.69 0.52
CA GLU A 127 10.05 2.44 0.50
C GLU A 127 10.39 1.07 -0.12
N ILE A 128 9.64 0.02 0.21
CA ILE A 128 9.93 -1.37 -0.21
C ILE A 128 9.33 -1.70 -1.58
N GLY A 129 8.24 -1.04 -1.99
CA GLY A 129 7.57 -1.30 -3.27
C GLY A 129 8.51 -1.37 -4.47
N PRO A 130 9.37 -0.37 -4.72
CA PRO A 130 10.26 -0.35 -5.89
C PRO A 130 11.30 -1.46 -5.92
N ILE A 131 11.57 -2.14 -4.79
CA ILE A 131 12.49 -3.28 -4.73
C ILE A 131 11.96 -4.43 -5.59
N ALA A 132 10.64 -4.59 -5.71
CA ALA A 132 10.04 -5.61 -6.57
C ALA A 132 10.40 -5.44 -8.05
N ASP A 133 10.75 -4.23 -8.50
CA ASP A 133 11.03 -3.96 -9.91
C ASP A 133 12.52 -4.11 -10.27
N GLN A 134 13.38 -4.44 -9.30
CA GLN A 134 14.80 -4.65 -9.56
C GLN A 134 15.04 -6.01 -10.24
N ASP A 135 15.98 -6.03 -11.20
CA ASP A 135 16.38 -7.22 -11.95
C ASP A 135 17.22 -8.18 -11.09
N GLU A 136 18.10 -7.62 -10.26
CA GLU A 136 18.89 -8.32 -9.25
C GLU A 136 18.46 -7.82 -7.88
N ILE A 137 18.02 -8.75 -7.02
CA ILE A 137 17.52 -8.43 -5.70
C ILE A 137 18.35 -9.16 -4.69
N GLU A 138 19.15 -8.40 -3.95
CA GLU A 138 19.83 -8.90 -2.77
C GLU A 138 18.80 -9.31 -1.71
N PRO A 139 19.05 -10.38 -0.94
CA PRO A 139 18.22 -10.73 0.20
C PRO A 139 18.03 -9.53 1.14
N PHE A 140 16.82 -9.31 1.63
CA PHE A 140 16.54 -8.28 2.62
C PHE A 140 17.31 -8.59 3.91
N THR A 141 18.12 -7.63 4.34
CA THR A 141 18.97 -7.75 5.55
C THR A 141 18.40 -6.99 6.76
N GLY A 142 17.21 -6.41 6.64
CA GLY A 142 16.52 -5.72 7.73
C GLY A 142 15.86 -6.67 8.73
N VAL A 143 15.16 -6.12 9.73
CA VAL A 143 14.41 -6.92 10.71
C VAL A 143 13.21 -7.55 10.02
N ASP A 144 13.26 -8.87 9.83
CA ASP A 144 12.15 -9.69 9.35
C ASP A 144 10.97 -9.61 10.34
N PRO A 145 9.79 -9.11 9.93
CA PRO A 145 8.59 -9.11 10.78
C PRO A 145 8.05 -10.53 11.04
N GLY A 146 8.60 -11.55 10.37
CA GLY A 146 8.28 -12.95 10.52
C GLY A 146 7.15 -13.39 9.61
N CYS A 147 7.36 -14.49 8.90
CA CYS A 147 6.30 -15.15 8.13
C CYS A 147 5.49 -16.12 9.03
N SER A 148 4.47 -15.62 9.72
CA SER A 148 3.26 -16.40 10.06
C SER A 148 2.13 -15.45 10.51
N ARG A 149 0.94 -15.46 9.86
CA ARG A 149 -0.07 -16.52 10.01
C ARG A 149 -0.72 -16.98 8.70
N GLY A 150 -0.37 -18.21 8.31
CA GLY A 150 -1.23 -19.14 7.56
C GLY A 150 -1.17 -19.08 6.02
N PRO A 151 -1.25 -20.24 5.33
CA PRO A 151 -1.13 -20.31 3.88
C PRO A 151 -2.37 -19.72 3.19
N LEU A 152 -2.18 -19.02 2.08
CA LEU A 152 -3.22 -18.97 1.05
C LEU A 152 -3.14 -20.30 0.31
N ARG A 153 -3.98 -21.26 0.70
CA ARG A 153 -4.22 -22.46 -0.11
C ARG A 153 -4.94 -22.08 -1.40
#